data_AF-A0A1C9C9E8-F1
#
_entry.id   AF-A0A1C9C9E8-F1
#
_cell.length_a   1.000
_cell.length_b   1.000
_cell.length_c   1.000
_cell.angle_alpha   90.00
_cell.angle_beta   90.00
_cell.angle_gamma   90.00
#
_symmetry.space_group_name_H-M   'P 1'
#
loop_
_entity.id
_entity.type
_entity.pdbx_description
1 polymer ?
#
loop_
_entity_poly.entity_id
_entity_poly.type
_entity_poly.pdbx_seq_one_letter_code
_entity_poly.pdbx_strand_id
1 'polypeptide(L)'
;MTKQIDSSLIILENLTQLEKKLPINNRLQLIQQIVDQGEEGEAALLELLINRLIVECRNLDDLDGILFEFLNKTKMSKIKLRLNNSFENGLMNLKPSFKIYQPLQELLINHKFEEADRFTQRQLCNLVGLNNKSKRNWLYFTDVFLLPEEDLLIIDLLWRIYSRGKFGFSVQRQIWLSNNCEWEKFWNIIGWENDGTPFRYPTEFMWNLKAPYGHLPLFNQLRGVQVLSALFNHISWTKLKE
;
A
#
# COMPACT_ATOMS: atom_id res chain seq x y z
N MET A 1 -13.72 -26.26 29.24
CA MET A 1 -14.87 -26.04 28.35
C MET A 1 -15.30 -24.58 28.34
N THR A 2 -15.63 -23.95 29.47
CA THR A 2 -16.04 -22.53 29.53
C THR A 2 -15.02 -21.55 28.93
N LYS A 3 -13.73 -21.61 29.31
CA LYS A 3 -12.69 -20.70 28.77
C LYS A 3 -12.48 -20.77 27.24
N GLN A 4 -12.68 -21.94 26.64
CA GLN A 4 -12.50 -22.13 25.19
C GLN A 4 -13.74 -21.72 24.38
N ILE A 5 -14.92 -21.80 25.01
CA ILE A 5 -16.16 -21.24 24.46
C ILE A 5 -16.09 -19.71 24.51
N ASP A 6 -15.57 -19.14 25.62
CA ASP A 6 -15.40 -17.70 25.78
C ASP A 6 -14.38 -17.13 24.76
N SER A 7 -13.25 -17.80 24.51
CA SER A 7 -12.28 -17.38 23.49
C SER A 7 -12.87 -17.43 22.07
N SER A 8 -13.59 -18.50 21.75
CA SER A 8 -14.23 -18.68 20.43
C SER A 8 -15.29 -17.61 20.16
N LEU A 9 -16.07 -17.22 21.18
CA LEU A 9 -17.08 -16.18 21.07
C LEU A 9 -16.45 -14.80 20.81
N ILE A 10 -15.39 -14.46 21.56
CA ILE A 10 -14.65 -13.19 21.41
C ILE A 10 -14.05 -13.09 20.00
N ILE A 11 -13.45 -14.17 19.49
CA ILE A 11 -12.90 -14.21 18.13
C ILE A 11 -14.01 -13.92 17.12
N LEU A 12 -15.15 -14.61 17.23
CA LEU A 12 -16.27 -14.46 16.29
C LEU A 12 -16.85 -13.04 16.29
N GLU A 13 -17.04 -12.45 17.47
CA GLU A 13 -17.53 -11.07 17.61
C GLU A 13 -16.59 -10.07 16.95
N ASN A 14 -15.28 -10.18 17.20
CA ASN A 14 -14.28 -9.29 16.63
C ASN A 14 -14.14 -9.46 15.11
N LEU A 15 -14.21 -10.68 14.58
CA LEU A 15 -14.22 -10.93 13.13
C LEU A 15 -15.42 -10.25 12.46
N THR A 16 -16.60 -10.38 13.06
CA THR A 16 -17.83 -9.76 12.54
C THR A 16 -17.73 -8.24 12.54
N GLN A 17 -16.99 -7.65 13.48
CA GLN A 17 -16.71 -6.21 13.48
C GLN A 17 -15.69 -5.80 12.42
N LEU A 18 -14.66 -6.61 12.15
CA LEU A 18 -13.63 -6.31 11.16
C LEU A 18 -14.18 -6.16 9.73
N GLU A 19 -15.24 -6.88 9.40
CA GLU A 19 -15.92 -6.75 8.11
C GLU A 19 -16.65 -5.41 7.93
N LYS A 20 -16.87 -4.66 9.01
CA LYS A 20 -17.43 -3.31 8.95
C LYS A 20 -16.36 -2.30 8.56
N LYS A 21 -16.78 -1.19 7.93
CA LYS A 21 -15.88 -0.08 7.58
C LYS A 21 -15.52 0.72 8.84
N LEU A 22 -14.51 0.24 9.57
CA LEU A 22 -13.99 0.83 10.79
C LEU A 22 -12.73 1.68 10.52
N PRO A 23 -12.45 2.69 11.38
CA PRO A 23 -11.18 3.40 11.34
C PRO A 23 -9.99 2.43 11.51
N ILE A 24 -8.86 2.77 10.90
CA ILE A 24 -7.68 1.91 10.86
C ILE A 24 -7.18 1.51 12.25
N ASN A 25 -7.18 2.42 13.22
CA ASN A 25 -6.71 2.16 14.58
C ASN A 25 -7.60 1.12 15.28
N ASN A 26 -8.92 1.20 15.08
CA ASN A 26 -9.86 0.22 15.61
C ASN A 26 -9.63 -1.16 14.99
N ARG A 27 -9.41 -1.23 13.67
CA ARG A 27 -9.07 -2.50 12.98
C ARG A 27 -7.80 -3.12 13.55
N LEU A 28 -6.74 -2.31 13.72
CA LEU A 28 -5.47 -2.78 14.30
C LEU A 28 -5.66 -3.32 15.72
N GLN A 29 -6.46 -2.63 16.55
CA GLN A 29 -6.75 -3.07 17.91
C GLN A 29 -7.53 -4.39 17.95
N LEU A 30 -8.58 -4.53 17.12
CA LEU A 30 -9.36 -5.76 17.04
C LEU A 30 -8.51 -6.94 16.53
N ILE A 31 -7.68 -6.72 15.51
CA ILE A 31 -6.76 -7.74 14.99
C ILE A 31 -5.78 -8.16 16.07
N GLN A 32 -5.19 -7.21 16.81
CA GLN A 32 -4.28 -7.53 17.92
C GLN A 32 -4.99 -8.36 18.99
N GLN A 33 -6.22 -8.00 19.38
CA GLN A 33 -7.01 -8.78 20.35
C GLN A 33 -7.29 -10.22 19.90
N ILE A 34 -7.49 -10.44 18.60
CA ILE A 34 -7.66 -11.78 18.03
C ILE A 34 -6.32 -12.53 18.06
N VAL A 35 -5.22 -11.90 17.63
CA VAL A 35 -3.87 -12.52 17.68
C VAL A 35 -3.48 -12.89 19.11
N ASP A 36 -3.86 -12.09 20.10
CA ASP A 36 -3.61 -12.37 21.52
C ASP A 36 -4.34 -13.64 22.03
N GLN A 37 -5.30 -14.19 21.28
CA GLN A 37 -5.92 -15.50 21.56
C GLN A 37 -5.04 -16.70 21.13
N GLY A 38 -3.85 -16.46 20.56
CA GLY A 38 -2.92 -17.50 20.17
C GLY A 38 -3.30 -18.19 18.85
N GLU A 39 -3.03 -19.50 18.75
CA GLU A 39 -3.16 -20.24 17.48
C GLU A 39 -4.59 -20.23 16.93
N GLU A 40 -5.60 -20.31 17.80
CA GLU A 40 -7.00 -20.24 17.40
C GLU A 40 -7.33 -18.89 16.73
N GLY A 41 -6.84 -17.79 17.30
CA GLY A 41 -7.06 -16.45 16.75
C GLY A 41 -6.35 -16.21 15.43
N GLU A 42 -5.06 -16.56 15.35
CA GLU A 42 -4.31 -16.44 14.09
C GLU A 42 -4.87 -17.35 12.98
N ALA A 43 -5.31 -18.56 13.32
CA ALA A 43 -5.98 -19.45 12.38
C ALA A 43 -7.28 -18.83 11.84
N ALA A 44 -8.06 -18.18 12.71
CA ALA A 44 -9.30 -17.52 12.31
C ALA A 44 -9.06 -16.31 11.41
N LEU A 45 -8.02 -15.51 11.67
CA LEU A 45 -7.62 -14.41 10.79
C LEU A 45 -7.13 -14.92 9.41
N LEU A 46 -6.36 -16.01 9.39
CA LEU A 46 -5.93 -16.63 8.14
C LEU A 46 -7.12 -17.16 7.34
N GLU A 47 -8.09 -17.78 8.00
CA GLU A 47 -9.32 -18.26 7.35
C GLU A 47 -10.14 -17.10 6.78
N LEU A 48 -10.27 -15.99 7.53
CA LEU A 48 -10.92 -14.78 7.03
C LEU A 48 -10.23 -14.25 5.76
N LEU A 49 -8.89 -14.18 5.76
CA LEU A 49 -8.12 -13.70 4.61
C LEU A 49 -8.28 -14.62 3.38
N ILE A 50 -8.21 -15.93 3.58
CA ILE A 50 -8.42 -16.93 2.51
C ILE A 50 -9.84 -16.83 1.96
N ASN A 51 -10.86 -16.76 2.84
CA ASN A 51 -12.24 -16.67 2.40
C ASN A 51 -12.48 -15.41 1.56
N ARG A 52 -12.00 -14.26 2.02
CA ARG A 52 -12.16 -12.99 1.30
C ARG A 52 -11.52 -13.00 -0.07
N LEU A 53 -10.28 -13.48 -0.19
CA LEU A 53 -9.49 -13.32 -1.43
C LEU A 53 -9.55 -14.52 -2.38
N ILE A 54 -9.69 -15.74 -1.86
CA ILE A 54 -9.63 -16.97 -2.66
C ILE A 54 -11.02 -17.56 -2.88
N VAL A 55 -11.86 -17.59 -1.84
CA VAL A 55 -13.20 -18.20 -1.94
C VAL A 55 -14.21 -17.23 -2.54
N GLU A 56 -14.24 -16.01 -2.03
CA GLU A 56 -15.20 -14.96 -2.43
C GLU A 56 -14.66 -14.05 -3.54
N CYS A 57 -13.36 -14.14 -3.85
CA CYS A 57 -12.70 -13.34 -4.88
C CYS A 57 -12.96 -11.82 -4.72
N ARG A 58 -12.99 -11.31 -3.47
CA ARG A 58 -13.16 -9.88 -3.21
C ARG A 58 -11.96 -9.09 -3.74
N ASN A 59 -12.22 -7.83 -4.10
CA ASN A 59 -11.15 -6.88 -4.43
C ASN A 59 -10.30 -6.60 -3.19
N LEU A 60 -8.98 -6.53 -3.38
CA LEU A 60 -8.03 -6.21 -2.32
C LEU A 60 -8.31 -4.83 -1.72
N ASP A 61 -8.42 -4.79 -0.39
CA ASP A 61 -8.55 -3.57 0.38
C ASP A 61 -7.48 -3.46 1.49
N ASP A 62 -7.55 -2.38 2.27
CA ASP A 62 -6.61 -2.11 3.35
C ASP A 62 -6.68 -3.14 4.48
N LEU A 63 -7.83 -3.77 4.73
CA LEU A 63 -7.98 -4.82 5.74
C LEU A 63 -7.12 -6.04 5.37
N ASP A 64 -7.17 -6.47 4.12
CA ASP A 64 -6.43 -7.64 3.65
C ASP A 64 -4.92 -7.44 3.85
N GLY A 65 -4.42 -6.24 3.54
CA GLY A 65 -3.03 -5.86 3.77
C GLY A 65 -2.62 -5.94 5.25
N ILE A 66 -3.49 -5.49 6.16
CA ILE A 66 -3.23 -5.54 7.61
C ILE A 66 -3.25 -7.00 8.10
N LEU A 67 -4.26 -7.78 7.71
CA LEU A 67 -4.36 -9.20 8.07
C LEU A 67 -3.08 -9.94 7.67
N PHE A 68 -2.65 -9.73 6.42
CA PHE A 68 -1.41 -10.30 5.92
C PHE A 68 -0.18 -9.81 6.69
N GLU A 69 -0.08 -8.52 7.03
CA GLU A 69 1.04 -7.98 7.81
C GLU A 69 1.21 -8.71 9.15
N PHE A 70 0.12 -8.92 9.88
CA PHE A 70 0.13 -9.63 11.16
C PHE A 70 0.48 -11.11 10.98
N LEU A 71 -0.21 -11.80 10.07
CA LEU A 71 0.03 -13.21 9.78
C LEU A 71 1.43 -13.47 9.25
N ASN A 72 2.00 -12.55 8.47
CA ASN A 72 3.35 -12.68 7.93
C ASN A 72 4.43 -12.59 9.04
N LYS A 73 4.12 -11.95 10.17
CA LYS A 73 4.97 -11.83 11.36
C LYS A 73 4.77 -12.94 12.39
N THR A 74 3.86 -13.89 12.12
CA THR A 74 3.61 -15.01 13.04
C THR A 74 4.87 -15.81 13.33
N LYS A 75 4.96 -16.32 14.57
CA LYS A 75 5.98 -17.31 14.98
C LYS A 75 5.48 -18.75 14.84
N MET A 76 4.20 -18.95 14.52
CA MET A 76 3.57 -20.27 14.42
C MET A 76 3.84 -20.88 13.04
N SER A 77 4.68 -21.91 13.00
CA SER A 77 5.13 -22.55 11.76
C SER A 77 3.98 -23.06 10.90
N LYS A 78 2.93 -23.62 11.50
CA LYS A 78 1.74 -24.13 10.80
C LYS A 78 0.96 -23.02 10.10
N ILE A 79 0.73 -21.89 10.77
CA ILE A 79 0.06 -20.72 10.20
C ILE A 79 0.91 -20.13 9.08
N LYS A 80 2.21 -19.96 9.31
CA LYS A 80 3.15 -19.45 8.31
C LYS A 80 3.20 -20.31 7.05
N LEU A 81 3.27 -21.63 7.21
CA LEU A 81 3.28 -22.58 6.10
C LEU A 81 1.98 -22.48 5.29
N ARG A 82 0.82 -22.46 5.96
CA ARG A 82 -0.48 -22.34 5.29
C ARG A 82 -0.62 -20.99 4.57
N LEU A 83 -0.20 -19.89 5.20
CA LEU A 83 -0.16 -18.56 4.58
C LEU A 83 0.68 -18.57 3.29
N ASN A 84 1.90 -19.10 3.35
CA ASN A 84 2.79 -19.17 2.18
C ASN A 84 2.24 -20.07 1.07
N ASN A 85 1.54 -21.17 1.41
CA ASN A 85 0.91 -22.02 0.42
C ASN A 85 -0.26 -21.32 -0.29
N SER A 86 -0.99 -20.47 0.42
CA SER A 86 -2.11 -19.69 -0.14
C SER A 86 -1.66 -18.42 -0.88
N PHE A 87 -0.58 -17.79 -0.42
CA PHE A 87 -0.11 -16.48 -0.89
C PHE A 87 1.42 -16.45 -1.06
N GLU A 88 1.94 -17.36 -1.90
CA GLU A 88 3.38 -17.60 -2.09
C GLU A 88 4.18 -16.32 -2.36
N ASN A 89 3.62 -15.44 -3.21
CA ASN A 89 4.29 -14.24 -3.71
C ASN A 89 3.70 -12.93 -3.13
N GLY A 90 2.95 -13.02 -2.03
CA GLY A 90 2.17 -11.92 -1.46
C GLY A 90 0.69 -11.98 -1.83
N LEU A 91 -0.05 -10.96 -1.40
CA LEU A 91 -1.51 -10.86 -1.59
C LEU A 91 -1.92 -10.65 -3.05
N MET A 92 -1.09 -9.97 -3.84
CA MET A 92 -1.40 -9.70 -5.23
C MET A 92 -0.84 -10.81 -6.11
N ASN A 93 -1.72 -11.64 -6.65
CA ASN A 93 -1.37 -12.62 -7.67
C ASN A 93 -1.15 -11.93 -9.02
N LEU A 94 0.06 -11.41 -9.23
CA LEU A 94 0.44 -10.69 -10.44
C LEU A 94 0.40 -11.62 -11.66
N LYS A 95 -0.41 -11.25 -12.65
CA LYS A 95 -0.42 -11.91 -13.97
C LYS A 95 0.98 -11.90 -14.59
N PRO A 96 1.32 -12.82 -15.52
CA PRO A 96 2.65 -12.85 -16.15
C PRO A 96 3.14 -11.50 -16.70
N SER A 97 2.23 -10.69 -17.27
CA SER A 97 2.51 -9.33 -17.78
C SER A 97 2.96 -8.35 -16.69
N PHE A 98 2.58 -8.58 -15.43
CA PHE A 98 2.83 -7.71 -14.29
C PHE A 98 3.82 -8.28 -13.28
N LYS A 99 4.42 -9.44 -13.57
CA LYS A 99 5.47 -10.04 -12.72
C LYS A 99 6.66 -9.11 -12.49
N ILE A 100 6.87 -8.12 -13.34
CA ILE A 100 7.87 -7.06 -13.15
C ILE A 100 7.69 -6.28 -11.85
N TYR A 101 6.49 -6.28 -11.25
CA TYR A 101 6.19 -5.63 -9.97
C TYR A 101 6.36 -6.54 -8.75
N GLN A 102 6.72 -7.82 -8.95
CA GLN A 102 6.97 -8.73 -7.85
C GLN A 102 8.04 -8.20 -6.87
N PRO A 103 9.18 -7.62 -7.32
CA PRO A 103 10.14 -7.02 -6.40
C PRO A 103 9.57 -5.84 -5.60
N LEU A 104 8.65 -5.05 -6.19
CA LEU A 104 7.98 -3.97 -5.45
C LEU A 104 7.12 -4.53 -4.33
N GLN A 105 6.32 -5.55 -4.63
CA GLN A 105 5.50 -6.25 -3.65
C GLN A 105 6.36 -6.80 -2.49
N GLU A 106 7.49 -7.46 -2.79
CA GLU A 106 8.40 -7.99 -1.77
C GLU A 106 9.01 -6.89 -0.89
N LEU A 107 9.47 -5.78 -1.49
CA LEU A 107 10.02 -4.66 -0.73
C LEU A 107 8.97 -4.07 0.21
N LEU A 108 7.74 -3.90 -0.27
CA LEU A 108 6.64 -3.34 0.50
C LEU A 108 6.18 -4.27 1.63
N ILE A 109 6.06 -5.59 1.39
CA ILE A 109 5.77 -6.60 2.43
C ILE A 109 6.78 -6.50 3.59
N ASN A 110 8.04 -6.26 3.27
CA ASN A 110 9.13 -6.16 4.24
C ASN A 110 9.32 -4.74 4.81
N HIS A 111 8.41 -3.81 4.50
CA HIS A 111 8.48 -2.39 4.90
C HIS A 111 9.80 -1.70 4.50
N LYS A 112 10.43 -2.16 3.41
CA LYS A 112 11.62 -1.54 2.79
C LYS A 112 11.19 -0.38 1.90
N PHE A 113 10.59 0.64 2.51
CA PHE A 113 9.91 1.71 1.80
C PHE A 113 10.86 2.59 0.98
N GLU A 114 12.11 2.77 1.44
CA GLU A 114 13.12 3.54 0.72
C GLU A 114 13.55 2.84 -0.58
N GLU A 115 13.79 1.53 -0.51
CA GLU A 115 14.06 0.69 -1.69
C GLU A 115 12.84 0.62 -2.62
N ALA A 116 11.63 0.48 -2.06
CA ALA A 116 10.38 0.44 -2.82
C ALA A 116 10.16 1.74 -3.60
N ASP A 117 10.49 2.89 -3.00
CA ASP A 117 10.41 4.20 -3.64
C ASP A 117 11.38 4.29 -4.83
N ARG A 118 12.66 3.97 -4.61
CA ARG A 118 13.66 3.90 -5.69
C ARG A 118 13.27 2.94 -6.80
N PHE A 119 12.69 1.80 -6.45
CA PHE A 119 12.19 0.83 -7.43
C PHE A 119 11.05 1.44 -8.25
N THR A 120 10.08 2.07 -7.57
CA THR A 120 8.93 2.72 -8.20
C THR A 120 9.37 3.79 -9.19
N GLN A 121 10.27 4.70 -8.79
CA GLN A 121 10.79 5.75 -9.69
C GLN A 121 11.45 5.18 -10.94
N ARG A 122 12.23 4.11 -10.78
CA ARG A 122 12.89 3.43 -11.90
C ARG A 122 11.88 2.78 -12.83
N GLN A 123 10.86 2.10 -12.29
CA GLN A 123 9.84 1.47 -13.13
C GLN A 123 9.02 2.49 -13.90
N LEU A 124 8.66 3.62 -13.29
CA LEU A 124 7.96 4.69 -14.02
C LEU A 124 8.79 5.22 -15.20
N CYS A 125 10.12 5.34 -15.04
CA CYS A 125 11.01 5.67 -16.15
C CYS A 125 11.12 4.55 -17.20
N ASN A 126 11.11 3.28 -16.77
CA ASN A 126 11.16 2.13 -17.68
C ASN A 126 9.90 2.04 -18.56
N LEU A 127 8.72 2.29 -17.98
CA LEU A 127 7.43 2.23 -18.68
C LEU A 127 7.34 3.19 -19.85
N VAL A 128 7.97 4.36 -19.72
CA VAL A 128 8.04 5.37 -20.80
C VAL A 128 9.27 5.18 -21.72
N GLY A 129 10.00 4.07 -21.55
CA GLY A 129 11.12 3.68 -22.41
C GLY A 129 12.43 4.45 -22.18
N LEU A 130 12.61 5.11 -21.03
CA LEU A 130 13.83 5.91 -20.77
C LEU A 130 15.07 5.04 -20.54
N ASN A 131 14.92 3.81 -20.04
CA ASN A 131 16.03 2.87 -19.84
C ASN A 131 16.80 2.49 -21.11
N ASN A 132 16.11 2.47 -22.26
CA ASN A 132 16.69 2.06 -23.54
C ASN A 132 17.04 3.25 -24.45
N LYS A 133 16.45 4.42 -24.20
CA LYS A 133 16.49 5.57 -25.13
C LYS A 133 17.14 6.83 -24.57
N SER A 134 17.38 6.93 -23.26
CA SER A 134 17.84 8.18 -22.64
C SER A 134 18.83 7.96 -21.50
N LYS A 135 19.69 8.95 -21.25
CA LYS A 135 20.60 8.98 -20.09
C LYS A 135 19.92 9.52 -18.81
N ARG A 136 18.68 10.00 -18.89
CA ARG A 136 17.97 10.58 -17.74
C ARG A 136 17.18 9.54 -16.96
N ASN A 137 17.11 9.72 -15.64
CA ASN A 137 16.37 8.89 -14.70
C ASN A 137 15.21 9.66 -14.03
N TRP A 138 14.61 10.60 -14.76
CA TRP A 138 13.44 11.37 -14.32
C TRP A 138 12.46 11.60 -15.48
N LEU A 139 11.18 11.79 -15.14
CA LEU A 139 10.11 12.07 -16.09
C LEU A 139 9.95 13.56 -16.35
N TYR A 140 9.53 13.90 -17.57
CA TYR A 140 8.85 15.15 -17.90
C TYR A 140 7.34 14.94 -17.79
N PHE A 141 6.57 16.02 -17.67
CA PHE A 141 5.11 15.91 -17.56
C PHE A 141 4.49 15.26 -18.80
N THR A 142 5.12 15.43 -19.98
CA THR A 142 4.68 14.78 -21.21
C THR A 142 4.87 13.26 -21.18
N ASP A 143 5.88 12.76 -20.46
CA ASP A 143 6.11 11.32 -20.33
C ASP A 143 5.00 10.66 -19.51
N VAL A 144 4.39 11.40 -18.57
CA VAL A 144 3.32 10.88 -17.71
C VAL A 144 2.10 10.41 -18.53
N PHE A 145 1.79 11.07 -19.65
CA PHE A 145 0.70 10.64 -20.53
C PHE A 145 0.98 9.33 -21.28
N LEU A 146 2.22 8.85 -21.27
CA LEU A 146 2.63 7.58 -21.87
C LEU A 146 2.60 6.43 -20.86
N LEU A 147 2.35 6.71 -19.58
CA LEU A 147 2.28 5.66 -18.56
C LEU A 147 1.04 4.79 -18.81
N PRO A 148 1.21 3.47 -18.95
CA PRO A 148 0.06 2.58 -19.11
C PRO A 148 -0.80 2.60 -17.85
N GLU A 149 -2.12 2.59 -18.04
CA GLU A 149 -3.05 2.77 -16.93
C GLU A 149 -3.00 1.61 -15.92
N GLU A 150 -2.96 0.36 -16.39
CA GLU A 150 -2.95 -0.83 -15.53
C GLU A 150 -1.69 -0.88 -14.67
N ASP A 151 -0.53 -0.56 -15.25
CA ASP A 151 0.74 -0.47 -14.54
C ASP A 151 0.70 0.55 -13.40
N LEU A 152 0.19 1.76 -13.67
CA LEU A 152 0.06 2.80 -12.66
C LEU A 152 -0.90 2.40 -11.53
N LEU A 153 -2.02 1.75 -11.86
CA LEU A 153 -2.99 1.24 -10.89
C LEU A 153 -2.41 0.12 -10.02
N ILE A 154 -1.58 -0.78 -10.59
CA ILE A 154 -0.92 -1.85 -9.84
C ILE A 154 0.10 -1.29 -8.86
N ILE A 155 0.95 -0.35 -9.31
CA ILE A 155 1.91 0.33 -8.44
C ILE A 155 1.19 1.00 -7.27
N ASP A 156 0.14 1.78 -7.57
CA ASP A 156 -0.65 2.47 -6.54
C ASP A 156 -1.30 1.49 -5.56
N LEU A 157 -1.92 0.43 -6.06
CA LEU A 157 -2.57 -0.58 -5.22
C LEU A 157 -1.57 -1.27 -4.30
N LEU A 158 -0.39 -1.67 -4.80
CA LEU A 158 0.66 -2.26 -3.98
C LEU A 158 1.07 -1.32 -2.83
N TRP A 159 1.30 -0.04 -3.13
CA TRP A 159 1.62 0.96 -2.11
C TRP A 159 0.50 1.09 -1.07
N ARG A 160 -0.76 1.12 -1.48
CA ARG A 160 -1.90 1.23 -0.54
C ARG A 160 -2.02 0.00 0.36
N ILE A 161 -2.02 -1.20 -0.22
CA ILE A 161 -2.24 -2.47 0.51
C ILE A 161 -1.18 -2.65 1.59
N TYR A 162 0.10 -2.45 1.26
CA TYR A 162 1.21 -2.69 2.18
C TYR A 162 1.61 -1.47 3.02
N SER A 163 0.79 -0.41 3.01
CA SER A 163 0.98 0.78 3.87
C SER A 163 -0.21 1.05 4.78
N ARG A 164 -1.14 0.09 4.93
CA ARG A 164 -2.39 0.30 5.68
C ARG A 164 -3.22 1.45 5.10
N GLY A 165 -3.20 1.59 3.77
CA GLY A 165 -3.87 2.65 3.03
C GLY A 165 -3.22 4.04 3.13
N LYS A 166 -2.02 4.16 3.71
CA LYS A 166 -1.38 5.47 3.94
C LYS A 166 -0.66 6.05 2.71
N PHE A 167 -0.08 5.20 1.88
CA PHE A 167 0.80 5.58 0.77
C PHE A 167 0.19 5.20 -0.57
N GLY A 168 0.58 5.91 -1.62
CA GLY A 168 0.05 5.75 -2.98
C GLY A 168 -0.23 7.09 -3.67
N PHE A 169 -0.15 7.10 -4.98
CA PHE A 169 -0.44 8.29 -5.79
C PHE A 169 -1.92 8.67 -5.73
N SER A 170 -2.83 7.70 -5.60
CA SER A 170 -4.25 7.95 -5.41
C SER A 170 -4.54 8.61 -4.06
N VAL A 171 -3.81 8.22 -3.01
CA VAL A 171 -3.89 8.85 -1.68
C VAL A 171 -3.40 10.29 -1.74
N GLN A 172 -2.23 10.51 -2.35
CA GLN A 172 -1.69 11.84 -2.60
C GLN A 172 -2.65 12.73 -3.39
N ARG A 173 -3.20 12.20 -4.50
CA ARG A 173 -4.19 12.89 -5.32
C ARG A 173 -5.42 13.28 -4.51
N GLN A 174 -5.94 12.39 -3.66
CA GLN A 174 -7.09 12.68 -2.82
C GLN A 174 -6.81 13.84 -1.85
N ILE A 175 -5.63 13.82 -1.21
CA ILE A 175 -5.20 14.91 -0.32
C ILE A 175 -5.10 16.22 -1.11
N TRP A 176 -4.44 16.22 -2.26
CA TRP A 176 -4.31 17.40 -3.12
C TRP A 176 -5.67 17.98 -3.54
N LEU A 177 -6.61 17.15 -4.00
CA LEU A 177 -7.95 17.58 -4.37
C LEU A 177 -8.77 18.11 -3.19
N SER A 178 -8.65 17.49 -2.01
CA SER A 178 -9.35 17.95 -0.80
C SER A 178 -8.85 19.30 -0.29
N ASN A 179 -7.68 19.75 -0.76
CA ASN A 179 -7.06 21.02 -0.41
C ASN A 179 -7.09 22.01 -1.60
N ASN A 180 -8.16 21.97 -2.41
CA ASN A 180 -8.38 22.87 -3.54
C ASN A 180 -7.20 22.93 -4.54
N CYS A 181 -6.45 21.82 -4.67
CA CYS A 181 -5.28 21.74 -5.53
C CYS A 181 -4.12 22.70 -5.15
N GLU A 182 -4.09 23.20 -3.90
CA GLU A 182 -3.04 24.09 -3.41
C GLU A 182 -1.77 23.32 -3.04
N TRP A 183 -0.66 23.58 -3.75
CA TRP A 183 0.58 22.81 -3.61
C TRP A 183 1.29 22.98 -2.26
N GLU A 184 1.36 24.21 -1.73
CA GLU A 184 1.99 24.48 -0.43
C GLU A 184 1.29 23.72 0.72
N LYS A 185 -0.05 23.76 0.75
CA LYS A 185 -0.85 22.98 1.70
C LYS A 185 -0.61 21.48 1.53
N PHE A 186 -0.57 21.01 0.28
CA PHE A 186 -0.33 19.60 0.00
C PHE A 186 1.04 19.13 0.52
N TRP A 187 2.11 19.86 0.26
CA TRP A 187 3.47 19.52 0.72
C TRP A 187 3.59 19.50 2.23
N ASN A 188 2.97 20.46 2.92
CA ASN A 188 2.92 20.48 4.37
C ASN A 188 2.21 19.24 4.93
N ILE A 189 1.02 18.90 4.38
CA ILE A 189 0.21 17.76 4.86
C ILE A 189 0.93 16.42 4.66
N ILE A 190 1.55 16.20 3.51
CA ILE A 190 2.24 14.93 3.25
C ILE A 190 3.67 14.89 3.83
N GLY A 191 4.14 15.99 4.42
CA GLY A 191 5.46 16.11 5.03
C GLY A 191 6.59 16.07 4.01
N TRP A 192 6.51 16.86 2.94
CA TRP A 192 7.61 17.06 1.98
C TRP A 192 8.37 18.37 2.18
N GLU A 193 7.87 19.22 3.08
CA GLU A 193 8.53 20.44 3.51
C GLU A 193 8.27 20.68 5.00
N ASN A 194 9.08 21.55 5.59
CA ASN A 194 8.85 22.12 6.91
C ASN A 194 8.92 23.65 6.80
N ASP A 195 7.79 24.32 7.03
CA ASP A 195 7.63 25.77 6.93
C ASP A 195 8.23 26.35 5.62
N GLY A 196 7.83 25.79 4.48
CA GLY A 196 8.28 26.20 3.14
C GLY A 196 9.71 25.79 2.79
N THR A 197 10.42 25.08 3.67
CA THR A 197 11.73 24.49 3.37
C THR A 197 11.57 23.04 2.91
N PRO A 198 11.87 22.69 1.64
CA PRO A 198 11.75 21.32 1.15
C PRO A 198 12.68 20.34 1.87
N PHE A 199 12.22 19.12 2.10
CA PHE A 199 13.03 18.06 2.69
C PHE A 199 14.14 17.57 1.77
N ARG A 200 15.30 17.28 2.37
CA ARG A 200 16.48 16.71 1.71
C ARG A 200 16.37 15.20 1.61
N TYR A 201 16.42 14.72 0.37
CA TYR A 201 16.48 13.29 0.08
C TYR A 201 17.88 12.71 0.37
N PRO A 202 17.99 11.49 0.92
CA PRO A 202 16.90 10.66 1.45
C PRO A 202 16.63 10.90 2.95
N THR A 203 17.49 11.65 3.64
CA THR A 203 17.61 11.63 5.11
C THR A 203 16.49 12.32 5.88
N GLU A 204 15.83 13.31 5.29
CA GLU A 204 14.76 14.06 5.96
C GLU A 204 13.37 13.45 5.71
N PHE A 205 13.27 12.43 4.85
CA PHE A 205 12.03 11.70 4.60
C PHE A 205 11.84 10.54 5.59
N MET A 206 10.59 10.19 5.86
CA MET A 206 10.22 9.11 6.78
C MET A 206 9.90 7.82 6.02
N TRP A 207 10.82 6.86 6.08
CA TRP A 207 10.71 5.57 5.39
C TRP A 207 9.99 4.50 6.22
N ASN A 208 8.87 4.85 6.87
CA ASN A 208 8.10 3.95 7.73
C ASN A 208 6.64 4.40 7.90
N LEU A 209 5.80 3.54 8.49
CA LEU A 209 4.37 3.79 8.67
C LEU A 209 4.00 4.94 9.63
N LYS A 210 4.96 5.52 10.35
CA LYS A 210 4.73 6.74 11.16
C LYS A 210 4.65 8.00 10.30
N ALA A 211 5.08 7.93 9.03
CA ALA A 211 5.00 9.06 8.11
C ALA A 211 3.54 9.54 7.89
N PRO A 212 3.33 10.79 7.46
CA PRO A 212 2.01 11.30 7.11
C PRO A 212 1.32 10.48 6.01
N TYR A 213 0.00 10.64 5.87
CA TYR A 213 -0.72 10.11 4.71
C TYR A 213 -0.20 10.78 3.44
N GLY A 214 -0.05 10.01 2.36
CA GLY A 214 0.48 10.48 1.09
C GLY A 214 1.99 10.74 1.08
N HIS A 215 2.73 10.48 2.17
CA HIS A 215 4.16 10.78 2.23
C HIS A 215 4.97 10.05 1.14
N LEU A 216 4.59 8.83 0.79
CA LEU A 216 5.22 8.01 -0.26
C LEU A 216 4.18 7.56 -1.31
N PRO A 217 4.62 7.27 -2.55
CA PRO A 217 5.98 7.39 -3.09
C PRO A 217 6.38 8.85 -3.35
N LEU A 218 7.67 9.15 -3.37
CA LEU A 218 8.17 10.49 -3.65
C LEU A 218 8.07 10.87 -5.12
N PHE A 219 7.99 12.16 -5.41
CA PHE A 219 8.25 12.71 -6.73
C PHE A 219 9.11 13.96 -6.59
N ASN A 220 10.21 14.03 -7.35
CA ASN A 220 11.17 15.12 -7.22
C ASN A 220 10.58 16.47 -7.69
N GLN A 221 10.45 17.42 -6.76
CA GLN A 221 9.90 18.75 -7.02
C GLN A 221 10.95 19.81 -7.45
N LEU A 222 12.24 19.44 -7.57
CA LEU A 222 13.30 20.37 -8.02
C LEU A 222 13.08 20.93 -9.43
N ARG A 223 12.18 20.31 -10.22
CA ARG A 223 11.81 20.73 -11.58
C ARG A 223 10.37 21.26 -11.66
N GLY A 224 9.80 21.63 -10.51
CA GLY A 224 8.43 22.12 -10.40
C GLY A 224 7.37 21.01 -10.38
N VAL A 225 6.12 21.44 -10.30
CA VAL A 225 4.97 20.57 -9.98
C VAL A 225 4.34 19.87 -11.19
N GLN A 226 4.77 20.20 -12.41
CA GLN A 226 4.09 19.78 -13.64
C GLN A 226 3.99 18.26 -13.78
N VAL A 227 5.05 17.52 -13.41
CA VAL A 227 5.05 16.06 -13.47
C VAL A 227 4.03 15.47 -12.52
N LEU A 228 4.02 15.92 -11.26
CA LEU A 228 3.08 15.39 -10.28
C LEU A 228 1.64 15.84 -10.56
N SER A 229 1.46 17.07 -11.05
CA SER A 229 0.17 17.56 -11.55
C SER A 229 -0.35 16.69 -12.70
N ALA A 230 0.48 16.36 -13.68
CA ALA A 230 0.09 15.45 -14.76
C ALA A 230 -0.25 14.07 -14.22
N LEU A 231 0.51 13.59 -13.22
CA LEU A 231 0.25 12.29 -12.60
C LEU A 231 -1.10 12.29 -11.89
N PHE A 232 -1.42 13.29 -11.08
CA PHE A 232 -2.71 13.37 -10.37
C PHE A 232 -3.89 13.59 -11.31
N ASN A 233 -3.68 14.12 -12.51
CA ASN A 233 -4.73 14.26 -13.53
C ASN A 233 -4.74 13.10 -14.54
N HIS A 234 -3.94 12.05 -14.33
CA HIS A 234 -3.92 10.88 -15.20
C HIS A 234 -5.29 10.18 -15.21
N ILE A 235 -5.71 9.68 -16.39
CA ILE A 235 -7.04 9.09 -16.59
C ILE A 235 -7.26 7.83 -15.74
N SER A 236 -6.20 7.11 -15.35
CA SER A 236 -6.27 5.95 -14.47
C SER A 236 -7.13 6.17 -13.22
N TRP A 237 -7.09 7.38 -12.63
CA TRP A 237 -7.77 7.66 -11.38
C TRP A 237 -9.28 7.81 -11.52
N THR A 238 -9.82 8.01 -12.74
CA THR A 238 -11.26 8.06 -12.95
C THR A 238 -11.90 6.68 -12.80
N LYS A 239 -11.14 5.61 -13.04
CA LYS A 239 -11.57 4.21 -12.86
C LYS A 239 -11.68 3.77 -11.41
N LEU A 240 -11.11 4.54 -10.46
CA LEU A 240 -11.21 4.26 -9.01
C LEU A 240 -12.47 4.87 -8.37
N LYS A 241 -13.32 5.54 -9.14
CA LYS A 241 -14.57 6.18 -8.65
C LYS A 241 -15.80 5.26 -8.72
N GLU A 242 -15.64 4.01 -9.14
CA GLU A 242 -16.67 2.97 -9.15
C GLU A 242 -16.39 1.94 -8.05
#